data_AF-A0A8T4BWR6-F1
#
_entry.id   AF-A0A8T4BWR6-F1
#
_cell.length_a   1.000
_cell.length_b   1.000
_cell.length_c   1.000
_cell.angle_alpha   90.00
_cell.angle_beta   90.00
_cell.angle_gamma   90.00
#
_symmetry.space_group_name_H-M   'P 1'
#
loop_
_entity.id
_entity.type
_entity.pdbx_description
1 polymer ?
#
loop_
_entity_poly.entity_id
_entity_poly.type
_entity_poly.pdbx_seq_one_letter_code
_entity_poly.pdbx_strand_id
1 'polypeptide(L)' 'PEEDYEVFDILENKEIIDPNLSKKLKKIKGMRNIIAHQYGDVDDKTMYVAIDKEIDADVKKFLEIINNLKL' A
#
# COMPACT_ATOMS: atom_id res chain seq x y z
N PRO A 1 7.32 -12.65 -4.04
CA PRO A 1 6.22 -13.60 -3.73
C PRO A 1 4.89 -13.11 -4.33
N GLU A 2 4.31 -13.92 -5.22
CA GLU A 2 3.04 -13.63 -5.91
C GLU A 2 1.84 -13.66 -4.94
N GLU A 3 1.89 -14.48 -3.89
CA GLU A 3 0.80 -14.67 -2.91
C GLU A 3 0.39 -13.40 -2.16
N ASP A 4 1.30 -12.45 -1.94
CA ASP A 4 0.96 -11.20 -1.22
C ASP A 4 0.10 -10.23 -2.09
N TYR A 5 0.00 -10.42 -3.42
CA TYR A 5 -0.70 -9.43 -4.29
C TYR A 5 -2.21 -9.56 -4.15
N GLU A 6 -2.67 -10.77 -3.90
CA GLU A 6 -4.08 -11.10 -3.78
C GLU A 6 -4.67 -10.67 -2.43
N VAL A 7 -3.86 -10.32 -1.44
CA VAL A 7 -4.37 -9.95 -0.11
C VAL A 7 -5.31 -8.74 -0.19
N PHE A 8 -4.97 -7.73 -0.99
CA PHE A 8 -5.82 -6.55 -1.16
C PHE A 8 -7.03 -6.84 -2.06
N ASP A 9 -6.92 -7.77 -3.02
CA ASP A 9 -8.07 -8.28 -3.77
C ASP A 9 -9.07 -9.00 -2.87
N ILE A 10 -8.58 -9.82 -1.93
CA ILE A 10 -9.43 -10.54 -0.97
C ILE A 10 -10.15 -9.56 -0.05
N LEU A 11 -9.46 -8.53 0.44
CA LEU A 11 -10.05 -7.51 1.31
C LEU A 11 -11.08 -6.65 0.56
N GLU A 12 -10.83 -6.33 -0.70
CA GLU A 12 -11.78 -5.65 -1.59
C GLU A 12 -13.01 -6.51 -1.88
N ASN A 13 -12.81 -7.78 -2.24
CA ASN A 13 -13.89 -8.74 -2.53
C ASN A 13 -14.77 -9.02 -1.29
N LYS A 14 -14.21 -8.88 -0.09
CA LYS A 14 -14.94 -8.96 1.18
C LYS A 14 -15.57 -7.63 1.60
N GLU A 15 -15.48 -6.59 0.77
CA GLU A 15 -15.97 -5.23 1.02
C GLU A 15 -15.40 -4.59 2.31
N ILE A 16 -14.24 -5.07 2.77
CA ILE A 16 -13.55 -4.53 3.94
C ILE A 16 -12.86 -3.20 3.58
N ILE A 17 -12.30 -3.12 2.39
CA ILE A 17 -11.70 -1.90 1.83
C ILE A 17 -12.34 -1.58 0.49
N ASP A 18 -12.39 -0.29 0.16
CA ASP A 18 -12.92 0.16 -1.13
C ASP A 18 -11.92 -0.13 -2.28
N PRO A 19 -12.40 -0.29 -3.54
CA PRO A 19 -11.54 -0.59 -4.70
C PRO A 19 -10.42 0.43 -4.94
N ASN A 20 -10.67 1.70 -4.61
CA ASN A 20 -9.67 2.75 -4.76
C ASN A 20 -8.54 2.59 -3.73
N LEU A 21 -8.86 2.29 -2.47
CA LEU A 21 -7.88 1.98 -1.44
C LEU A 21 -7.10 0.70 -1.76
N SER A 22 -7.77 -0.36 -2.22
CA SER A 22 -7.13 -1.61 -2.70
C SER A 22 -6.07 -1.33 -3.78
N LYS A 23 -6.44 -0.57 -4.83
CA LYS A 23 -5.52 -0.19 -5.90
C LYS A 23 -4.30 0.59 -5.39
N LYS A 24 -4.51 1.55 -4.48
CA LYS A 24 -3.44 2.36 -3.86
C LYS A 24 -2.49 1.49 -3.06
N LEU A 25 -3.00 0.59 -2.22
CA LEU A 25 -2.19 -0.32 -1.39
C LEU A 25 -1.36 -1.30 -2.23
N LYS A 26 -1.91 -1.80 -3.34
CA LYS A 26 -1.15 -2.62 -4.31
C LYS A 26 0.01 -1.84 -4.95
N LYS A 27 -0.22 -0.57 -5.32
CA LYS A 27 0.83 0.31 -5.86
C LYS A 27 1.95 0.53 -4.83
N ILE A 28 1.59 0.82 -3.58
CA ILE A 28 2.53 0.99 -2.44
C ILE A 28 3.39 -0.26 -2.25
N LYS A 29 2.77 -1.43 -2.23
CA LYS A 29 3.48 -2.70 -2.14
C LYS A 29 4.47 -2.91 -3.30
N GLY A 30 4.06 -2.55 -4.53
CA GLY A 30 4.94 -2.57 -5.70
C GLY A 30 6.15 -1.66 -5.53
N MET A 31 5.96 -0.46 -4.99
CA MET A 31 7.04 0.48 -4.68
C MET A 31 8.04 -0.10 -3.69
N ARG A 32 7.60 -0.81 -2.64
CA ARG A 32 8.51 -1.50 -1.70
C ARG A 32 9.46 -2.46 -2.43
N ASN A 33 9.00 -3.16 -3.46
CA ASN A 33 9.86 -4.05 -4.24
C ASN A 33 10.90 -3.28 -5.06
N ILE A 34 10.55 -2.10 -5.57
CA ILE A 34 11.47 -1.21 -6.30
C ILE A 34 12.55 -0.68 -5.34
N ILE A 35 12.16 -0.13 -4.18
CA ILE A 35 13.10 0.35 -3.16
C ILE A 35 14.06 -0.75 -2.73
N ALA A 36 13.53 -1.96 -2.46
CA ALA A 36 14.34 -3.08 -1.98
C ALA A 36 15.38 -3.58 -3.00
N HIS A 37 15.11 -3.43 -4.30
CA HIS A 37 15.98 -3.91 -5.37
C HIS A 37 16.85 -2.81 -6.00
N GLN A 38 16.44 -1.53 -5.93
CA GLN A 38 17.08 -0.40 -6.62
C GLN A 38 17.76 0.59 -5.67
N TYR A 39 18.21 0.15 -4.49
CA TYR A 39 18.85 0.98 -3.45
C TYR A 39 19.98 1.94 -3.91
N GLY A 40 20.48 1.86 -5.15
CA GLY A 40 21.50 2.75 -5.70
C GLY A 40 21.03 3.79 -6.74
N ASP A 41 19.88 3.63 -7.39
CA ASP A 41 19.49 4.42 -8.59
C ASP A 41 18.18 5.22 -8.43
N VAL A 42 17.47 5.06 -7.33
CA VAL A 42 16.19 5.78 -7.09
C VAL A 42 16.47 7.17 -6.53
N ASP A 43 15.85 8.20 -7.12
CA ASP A 43 15.93 9.57 -6.62
C ASP A 43 15.20 9.71 -5.27
N ASP A 44 15.99 9.89 -4.19
CA ASP A 44 15.53 10.05 -2.81
C ASP A 44 14.45 11.12 -2.64
N LYS A 45 14.48 12.19 -3.44
CA LYS A 45 13.47 13.27 -3.36
C LYS A 45 12.11 12.81 -3.85
N THR A 46 12.08 12.15 -5.01
CA THR A 46 10.86 11.56 -5.55
C THR A 46 10.32 10.48 -4.60
N MET A 47 11.22 9.71 -3.98
CA MET A 47 10.86 8.69 -3.00
C MET A 47 10.24 9.30 -1.73
N TYR A 48 10.86 10.35 -1.17
CA TYR A 48 10.38 11.06 0.01
C TYR A 48 8.98 11.64 -0.23
N VAL A 49 8.76 12.33 -1.36
CA VAL A 49 7.45 12.93 -1.68
C VAL A 49 6.38 11.86 -1.82
N ALA A 50 6.69 10.73 -2.46
CA ALA A 50 5.74 9.64 -2.60
C ALA A 50 5.36 9.07 -1.22
N ILE A 51 6.34 8.78 -0.36
CA ILE A 51 6.11 8.24 0.99
C ILE A 51 5.31 9.24 1.85
N ASP A 52 5.78 10.47 1.94
CA ASP A 52 5.25 11.51 2.83
C ASP A 52 3.83 11.93 2.45
N LYS A 53 3.52 12.05 1.15
CA LYS A 53 2.25 12.63 0.69
C LYS A 53 1.21 11.63 0.21
N GLU A 54 1.61 10.51 -0.37
CA GLU A 54 0.68 9.55 -0.96
C GLU A 54 0.49 8.32 -0.09
N ILE A 55 1.58 7.81 0.50
CA ILE A 55 1.54 6.51 1.20
C ILE A 55 0.98 6.65 2.62
N ASP A 56 1.41 7.66 3.38
CA ASP A 56 1.06 7.79 4.80
C ASP A 56 -0.45 7.87 5.04
N ALA A 57 -1.17 8.67 4.25
CA ALA A 57 -2.62 8.82 4.37
C ALA A 57 -3.38 7.52 4.04
N ASP A 58 -2.98 6.82 2.97
CA ASP A 58 -3.64 5.58 2.55
C ASP A 58 -3.37 4.43 3.55
N VAL A 59 -2.17 4.36 4.13
CA VAL A 59 -1.84 3.38 5.18
C VAL A 59 -2.61 3.68 6.47
N LYS A 60 -2.70 4.95 6.89
CA LYS A 60 -3.50 5.34 8.07
C LYS A 60 -4.97 4.99 7.90
N LYS A 61 -5.55 5.30 6.74
CA LYS A 61 -6.94 4.92 6.43
C LYS A 61 -7.13 3.41 6.51
N PHE A 62 -6.20 2.64 5.97
CA PHE A 62 -6.25 1.18 6.07
C PHE A 62 -6.22 0.70 7.53
N LEU A 63 -5.29 1.21 8.36
CA LEU A 63 -5.19 0.85 9.76
C LEU A 63 -6.45 1.21 10.56
N GLU A 64 -7.06 2.38 10.29
CA GLU A 64 -8.31 2.78 10.91
C GLU A 64 -9.44 1.79 10.62
N ILE A 65 -9.58 1.39 9.35
CA ILE A 65 -10.56 0.37 8.94
C ILE A 65 -10.33 -0.93 9.72
N ILE A 66 -9.10 -1.45 9.73
CA ILE A 66 -8.78 -2.71 10.41
C ILE A 66 -9.04 -2.63 11.92
N ASN A 67 -8.65 -1.53 12.57
CA ASN A 67 -8.89 -1.33 14.01
C ASN A 67 -10.38 -1.26 14.35
N ASN A 68 -11.20 -0.72 13.44
CA ASN A 68 -12.64 -0.61 13.61
C ASN A 68 -13.38 -1.93 13.38
N LEU A 69 -12.76 -2.92 12.72
CA LEU A 69 -13.41 -4.20 12.42
C LEU A 69 -13.67 -5.07 13.66
N LYS A 70 -13.13 -4.73 14.85
CA LYS A 70 -13.23 -5.54 16.09
C LYS A 70 -13.17 -7.05 15.78
N LEU A 71 -12.04 -7.49 15.23
CA LEU A 71 -11.72 -8.92 15.14
C LEU A 71 -11.57 -9.53 16.54
#